data_AF-A0A923DLX7-F1
#
_entry.id   AF-A0A923DLX7-F1
#
_cell.length_a   1.000
_cell.length_b   1.000
_cell.length_c   1.000
_cell.angle_alpha   90.00
_cell.angle_beta   90.00
_cell.angle_gamma   90.00
#
_symmetry.space_group_name_H-M   'P 1'
#
loop_
_entity.id
_entity.type
_entity.pdbx_description
1 polymer ?
#
loop_
_entity_poly.entity_id
_entity_poly.type
_entity_poly.pdbx_seq_one_letter_code
_entity_poly.pdbx_strand_id
1 'polypeptide(L)'
;METIRATVESLDDKHFIKIETGDEDISIPMSEDKPNEVKSAFNKIITRIKVGEFQIKLEEVREDLFSQVANEYITQLNREIQEVHGEMKEYGLV
;
A
#
# COMPACT_ATOMS: atom_id res chain seq x y z
N MET A 1 9.03 3.21 13.66
CA MET A 1 8.46 2.60 12.44
C MET A 1 7.06 2.15 12.77
N GLU A 2 6.07 2.81 12.19
CA GLU A 2 4.64 2.48 12.37
C GLU A 2 4.27 1.25 11.53
N THR A 3 3.28 0.47 11.97
CA THR A 3 2.75 -0.64 11.17
C THR A 3 1.29 -0.37 10.85
N ILE A 4 1.01 -0.19 9.57
CA ILE A 4 -0.31 0.09 9.03
C ILE A 4 -0.95 -1.22 8.55
N ARG A 5 -2.23 -1.40 8.84
CA ARG A 5 -2.96 -2.61 8.47
C ARG A 5 -3.43 -2.53 7.03
N ALA A 6 -3.46 -3.68 6.36
CA ALA A 6 -4.11 -3.83 5.09
C ALA A 6 -4.99 -5.07 5.05
N THR A 7 -6.04 -5.02 4.26
CA THR A 7 -6.98 -6.12 4.03
C THR A 7 -7.26 -6.27 2.53
N VAL A 8 -7.64 -7.49 2.12
CA VAL A 8 -8.18 -7.72 0.79
C VAL A 8 -9.70 -7.62 0.89
N GLU A 9 -10.26 -6.61 0.23
CA GLU A 9 -11.71 -6.42 0.14
C GLU A 9 -12.22 -6.83 -1.25
N SER A 10 -13.40 -7.44 -1.29
CA SER A 10 -14.14 -7.69 -2.51
C SER A 10 -15.45 -6.92 -2.51
N LEU A 11 -15.72 -6.16 -3.58
CA LEU A 11 -16.93 -5.37 -3.77
C LEU A 11 -17.36 -5.49 -5.23
N ASP A 12 -18.60 -5.94 -5.48
CA ASP A 12 -19.16 -6.11 -6.83
C ASP A 12 -18.23 -6.89 -7.78
N ASP A 13 -17.74 -8.05 -7.34
CA ASP A 13 -16.77 -8.93 -8.04
C ASP A 13 -15.38 -8.31 -8.30
N LYS A 14 -15.11 -7.12 -7.75
CA LYS A 14 -13.82 -6.44 -7.85
C LYS A 14 -13.03 -6.61 -6.56
N HIS A 15 -11.71 -6.72 -6.69
CA HIS A 15 -10.82 -6.97 -5.57
C HIS A 15 -9.86 -5.80 -5.38
N PHE A 16 -9.69 -5.39 -4.12
CA PHE A 16 -8.89 -4.24 -3.73
C PHE A 16 -8.00 -4.59 -2.54
N ILE A 17 -6.82 -3.99 -2.48
CA ILE A 17 -6.04 -3.89 -1.25
C ILE A 17 -6.45 -2.60 -0.57
N LYS A 18 -6.99 -2.68 0.64
CA LYS A 18 -7.30 -1.51 1.46
C LYS A 18 -6.24 -1.34 2.53
N ILE A 19 -5.71 -0.14 2.68
CA ILE A 19 -4.66 0.22 3.65
C ILE A 19 -5.23 1.28 4.58
N GLU A 20 -5.26 0.98 5.88
CA GLU A 20 -5.93 1.80 6.91
C GLU A 20 -4.98 2.82 7.52
N THR A 21 -4.85 4.01 6.91
CA THR A 21 -3.84 5.00 7.37
C THR A 21 -4.31 5.91 8.52
N GLY A 22 -5.53 5.70 9.03
CA GLY A 22 -6.14 6.48 10.12
C GLY A 22 -6.79 7.79 9.68
N ASP A 23 -6.13 8.56 8.80
CA ASP A 23 -6.68 9.79 8.22
C ASP A 23 -7.55 9.52 7.00
N GLU A 24 -7.03 8.75 6.04
CA GLU A 24 -7.74 8.38 4.82
C GLU A 24 -7.33 6.97 4.37
N ASP A 25 -8.32 6.10 4.14
CA ASP A 25 -8.04 4.77 3.61
C ASP A 25 -7.53 4.86 2.16
N ILE A 26 -6.51 4.04 1.87
CA ILE A 26 -5.94 3.93 0.53
C ILE A 26 -6.41 2.61 -0.07
N SER A 27 -7.09 2.67 -1.21
CA SER A 27 -7.54 1.49 -1.94
C SER A 27 -6.75 1.33 -3.24
N ILE A 28 -6.18 0.15 -3.44
CA ILE A 28 -5.44 -0.23 -4.65
C ILE A 28 -6.26 -1.28 -5.41
N PRO A 29 -6.75 -0.99 -6.62
CA PRO A 29 -7.47 -1.98 -7.41
C PRO A 29 -6.52 -3.09 -7.89
N MET A 30 -6.95 -4.35 -7.75
CA MET A 30 -6.20 -5.53 -8.21
C MET A 30 -6.82 -6.20 -9.42
N SER A 31 -8.16 -6.19 -9.52
CA SER A 31 -8.89 -6.92 -10.56
C SER A 31 -9.25 -6.07 -11.79
N GLU A 32 -9.03 -4.75 -11.73
CA GLU A 32 -9.39 -3.82 -12.81
C GLU A 32 -8.17 -3.03 -13.28
N ASP A 33 -8.07 -2.82 -14.60
CA ASP A 33 -7.06 -1.95 -15.18
C ASP A 33 -7.44 -0.48 -15.00
N LYS A 34 -7.09 0.06 -13.84
CA LYS A 34 -7.40 1.44 -13.44
C LYS A 34 -6.12 2.20 -13.08
N PRO A 35 -5.31 2.57 -14.08
CA PRO A 35 -3.99 3.17 -13.86
C PRO A 35 -4.06 4.49 -13.08
N ASN A 36 -5.13 5.27 -13.26
CA ASN A 36 -5.34 6.52 -12.52
C ASN A 36 -5.61 6.31 -11.03
N GLU A 37 -6.37 5.26 -10.67
CA GLU A 37 -6.67 4.93 -9.27
C GLU A 37 -5.40 4.39 -8.58
N VAL A 38 -4.66 3.51 -9.26
CA VAL A 38 -3.36 3.03 -8.79
C VAL A 38 -2.41 4.19 -8.54
N LYS A 39 -2.26 5.11 -9.51
CA LYS A 39 -1.43 6.31 -9.36
C LYS A 39 -1.88 7.18 -8.18
N SER A 40 -3.19 7.35 -8.00
CA SER A 40 -3.73 8.12 -6.88
C SER A 40 -3.38 7.48 -5.54
N ALA A 41 -3.48 6.16 -5.41
CA ALA A 41 -3.07 5.43 -4.21
C ALA A 41 -1.58 5.62 -3.90
N PHE A 42 -0.71 5.51 -4.91
CA PHE A 42 0.73 5.77 -4.74
C PHE A 42 1.03 7.20 -4.28
N ASN A 43 0.34 8.21 -4.82
CA ASN A 43 0.53 9.60 -4.38
C ASN A 43 0.17 9.79 -2.90
N LYS A 44 -0.88 9.11 -2.43
CA LYS A 44 -1.26 9.12 -1.00
C LYS A 44 -0.18 8.47 -0.13
N ILE A 45 0.36 7.33 -0.58
CA ILE A 45 1.47 6.63 0.09
C ILE A 45 2.70 7.55 0.19
N ILE A 46 3.13 8.18 -0.90
CA ILE A 46 4.29 9.09 -0.92
C ILE A 46 4.08 10.27 0.05
N THR A 47 2.86 10.82 0.09
CA THR A 47 2.53 11.89 1.04
C THR A 47 2.67 11.41 2.48
N ARG A 48 2.27 10.17 2.78
CA ARG A 48 2.44 9.57 4.11
C ARG A 48 3.90 9.32 4.46
N ILE A 49 4.72 8.88 3.49
CA ILE A 49 6.17 8.65 3.68
C ILE A 49 6.86 9.92 4.17
N LYS A 50 6.46 11.09 3.66
CA LYS A 50 7.01 12.39 4.09
C LYS A 50 6.76 12.71 5.56
N VAL A 51 5.74 12.13 6.17
CA VAL A 51 5.39 12.35 7.58
C VAL A 51 6.20 11.43 8.49
N GLY A 52 6.55 10.24 8.02
CA GLY A 52 7.39 9.31 8.76
C GLY A 52 7.42 7.90 8.18
N GLU A 53 8.32 7.10 8.71
CA GLU A 53 8.56 5.73 8.27
C GLU A 53 7.48 4.76 8.77
N PHE A 54 6.88 4.03 7.84
CA PHE A 54 5.89 3.00 8.11
C PHE A 54 6.10 1.77 7.23
N GLN A 55 5.50 0.66 7.66
CA GLN A 55 5.34 -0.54 6.87
C GLN A 55 3.87 -0.94 6.83
N ILE A 56 3.46 -1.64 5.78
CA ILE A 56 2.11 -2.17 5.60
C ILE A 56 2.13 -3.66 5.92
N LYS A 57 1.15 -4.14 6.68
CA LYS A 57 0.97 -5.56 6.99
C LYS A 57 -0.42 -6.01 6.56
N LEU A 58 -0.45 -6.98 5.65
CA LEU A 58 -1.69 -7.67 5.29
C LEU A 58 -2.16 -8.51 6.49
N GLU A 59 -3.38 -8.27 6.98
CA GLU A 59 -3.88 -8.92 8.20
C GLU A 59 -4.08 -10.42 8.04
N GLU A 60 -4.53 -10.86 6.86
CA GLU A 60 -4.77 -12.26 6.54
C GLU A 60 -4.27 -12.59 5.13
N VAL A 61 -3.41 -13.61 5.05
CA VAL A 61 -2.96 -14.18 3.77
C VAL A 61 -3.66 -15.53 3.59
N ARG A 62 -4.71 -15.55 2.78
CA ARG A 62 -5.45 -16.77 2.43
C ARG A 62 -4.83 -17.46 1.21
N GLU A 63 -5.26 -18.69 0.95
CA GLU A 63 -4.82 -19.47 -0.22
C GLU A 63 -5.45 -19.00 -1.54
N ASP A 64 -6.38 -18.03 -1.49
CA ASP A 64 -6.99 -17.48 -2.70
C ASP A 64 -6.01 -16.60 -3.49
N LEU A 65 -6.21 -16.55 -4.82
CA LEU A 65 -5.33 -15.85 -5.76
C LEU A 65 -5.12 -14.39 -5.37
N PHE A 66 -6.18 -13.68 -4.97
CA PHE A 66 -6.10 -12.26 -4.66
C PHE A 66 -5.36 -12.00 -3.35
N SER A 67 -5.52 -12.85 -2.35
CA SER A 67 -4.72 -12.80 -1.13
C SER A 67 -3.23 -13.04 -1.38
N GLN A 68 -2.87 -14.00 -2.24
CA GLN A 68 -1.46 -14.25 -2.58
C GLN A 68 -0.86 -13.08 -3.37
N VAL A 69 -1.58 -12.56 -4.37
CA VAL A 69 -1.16 -11.39 -5.15
C VAL A 69 -1.02 -10.16 -4.25
N ALA A 70 -1.97 -9.92 -3.34
CA ALA A 70 -1.89 -8.82 -2.38
C ALA A 70 -0.67 -8.95 -1.47
N ASN A 71 -0.34 -10.15 -1.00
CA ASN A 71 0.83 -10.38 -0.16
C ASN A 71 2.14 -10.08 -0.90
N GLU A 72 2.27 -10.51 -2.15
CA GLU A 72 3.44 -10.18 -2.99
C GLU A 72 3.52 -8.67 -3.25
N TYR A 73 2.39 -8.04 -3.57
CA TYR A 73 2.29 -6.61 -3.84
C TYR A 73 2.72 -5.80 -2.62
N ILE A 74 2.18 -6.09 -1.43
CA ILE A 74 2.56 -5.42 -0.18
C ILE A 74 4.04 -5.66 0.17
N THR A 75 4.56 -6.85 -0.09
CA THR A 75 5.98 -7.16 0.14
C THR A 75 6.89 -6.28 -0.73
N GLN A 76 6.56 -6.13 -2.02
CA GLN A 76 7.30 -5.24 -2.93
C GLN A 76 7.15 -3.78 -2.51
N LEU A 77 5.91 -3.35 -2.24
CA LEU A 77 5.60 -1.99 -1.83
C LEU A 77 6.36 -1.56 -0.58
N ASN A 78 6.49 -2.43 0.43
CA ASN A 78 7.26 -2.12 1.63
C ASN A 78 8.75 -1.87 1.35
N ARG A 79 9.35 -2.60 0.40
CA ARG A 79 10.75 -2.36 -0.01
C ARG A 79 10.88 -0.99 -0.66
N GLU A 80 10.00 -0.68 -1.61
CA GLU A 80 9.97 0.62 -2.28
C GLU A 80 9.75 1.78 -1.30
N ILE A 81 8.85 1.62 -0.32
CA ILE A 81 8.64 2.62 0.74
C ILE A 81 9.92 2.89 1.51
N GLN A 82 10.64 1.84 1.91
CA GLN A 82 11.90 1.96 2.66
C GLN A 82 13.00 2.63 1.82
N GLU A 83 13.13 2.24 0.56
CA GLU A 83 14.10 2.81 -0.38
C GLU A 83 13.82 4.30 -0.60
N VAL A 84 12.59 4.67 -0.97
CA VAL A 84 12.17 6.07 -1.21
C VAL A 84 12.33 6.92 0.04
N HIS A 85 11.96 6.43 1.23
CA HIS A 85 12.16 7.17 2.47
C HIS A 85 13.65 7.35 2.81
N GLY A 86 14.48 6.35 2.52
CA GLY A 86 15.93 6.42 2.65
C GLY A 86 16.54 7.50 1.75
N GLU A 87 16.14 7.53 0.47
CA GLU A 87 16.54 8.58 -0.47
C GLU A 87 16.08 9.96 0.02
N MET A 88 14.84 10.09 0.49
CA MET A 88 14.33 11.36 1.03
C MET A 88 15.18 11.88 2.20
N LYS A 89 15.62 11.00 3.11
CA LYS A 89 16.55 11.37 4.20
C LYS A 89 17.91 11.80 3.67
N GLU A 90 18.46 11.08 2.70
CA GLU A 90 19.76 11.40 2.10
C GLU A 90 19.75 12.79 1.43
N TYR A 91 18.67 13.12 0.75
CA TYR A 91 18.48 14.44 0.11
C TYR A 91 17.95 15.53 1.05
N GLY A 92 17.72 15.25 2.34
CA GLY A 92 17.23 16.22 3.32
C GLY A 92 15.79 16.70 3.08
N LEU A 93 14.95 15.86 2.45
CA LEU A 93 13.54 16.12 2.21
C LEU A 93 12.64 15.76 3.40
N VAL A 94 13.16 14.93 4.33
CA VAL A 94 12.58 14.53 5.63
C VAL A 94 13.66 14.40 6.69
#